data_AF-J3L195-F1
#
_entry.id   AF-J3L195-F1
#
_cell.length_a   1.000
_cell.length_b   1.000
_cell.length_c   1.000
_cell.angle_alpha   90.00
_cell.angle_beta   90.00
_cell.angle_gamma   90.00
#
_symmetry.space_group_name_H-M   'P 1'
#
loop_
_entity.id
_entity.type
_entity.pdbx_description
1 polymer ?
#
loop_
_entity_poly.entity_id
_entity_poly.type
_entity_poly.pdbx_seq_one_letter_code
_entity_poly.pdbx_strand_id
1 'polypeptide(L)'
;MYHPQLPSFAVTSLRLAALNVSDSDAVTSRIEFTVTARNPNDKIAFAYGDIAAAFAADGADVGDGTVPGFLHPAGNTTVIKGAASASSATVDPVVASSLRSKKSHAMSVEMDSKVGFQIGRFNSKSINVRVLCAGFTAALAKNTPSPPPIVVAAAPSPSRSRSVIKSSTSSAGATTTTDAKCKLRVKIWIWTF
;
A
#
# COMPACT_ATOMS: atom_id res chain seq x y z
N MET A 1 -27.30 -10.74 17.84
CA MET A 1 -26.73 -9.39 18.04
C MET A 1 -25.55 -9.23 17.08
N TYR A 2 -25.45 -8.10 16.37
CA TYR A 2 -24.39 -7.87 15.37
C TYR A 2 -23.35 -6.91 15.94
N HIS A 3 -22.06 -7.22 15.76
CA HIS A 3 -20.94 -6.44 16.29
C HIS A 3 -20.06 -5.97 15.12
N PRO A 4 -20.24 -4.73 14.65
CA PRO A 4 -19.41 -4.17 13.60
C PRO A 4 -17.93 -4.24 13.96
N GLN A 5 -17.12 -4.70 13.02
CA GLN A 5 -15.67 -4.75 13.15
C GLN A 5 -15.01 -3.71 12.23
N LEU A 6 -13.83 -3.24 12.61
CA LEU A 6 -13.08 -2.31 11.76
C LEU A 6 -12.42 -3.09 10.60
N PRO A 7 -12.42 -2.54 9.37
CA PRO A 7 -11.59 -3.08 8.30
C PRO A 7 -10.12 -3.08 8.69
N SER A 8 -9.37 -4.07 8.22
CA SER A 8 -7.92 -4.11 8.37
C SER A 8 -7.23 -3.80 7.06
N PHE A 9 -6.09 -3.13 7.16
CA PHE A 9 -5.24 -2.78 6.02
C PHE A 9 -3.82 -3.25 6.28
N ALA A 10 -3.21 -3.82 5.26
CA ALA A 10 -1.81 -4.22 5.28
C ALA A 10 -1.15 -3.81 3.96
N VAL A 11 0.04 -3.22 4.04
CA VAL A 11 0.89 -3.02 2.86
C VAL A 11 1.56 -4.36 2.59
N THR A 12 1.12 -5.07 1.54
CA THR A 12 1.59 -6.43 1.23
C THR A 12 2.82 -6.44 0.34
N SER A 13 3.00 -5.38 -0.46
CA SER A 13 4.17 -5.23 -1.31
C SER A 13 4.50 -3.76 -1.46
N LEU A 14 5.79 -3.44 -1.33
CA LEU A 14 6.31 -2.13 -1.65
C LEU A 14 7.60 -2.26 -2.44
N ARG A 15 7.68 -1.50 -3.53
CA ARG A 15 8.82 -1.47 -4.44
C ARG A 15 9.24 -0.03 -4.64
N LEU A 16 10.41 0.31 -4.10
CA LEU A 16 11.08 1.56 -4.41
C LEU A 16 11.78 1.41 -5.77
N ALA A 17 11.09 1.78 -6.85
CA ALA A 17 11.55 1.60 -8.21
C ALA A 17 12.64 2.61 -8.60
N ALA A 18 12.55 3.83 -8.06
CA ALA A 18 13.58 4.85 -8.22
C ALA A 18 13.70 5.68 -6.94
N LEU A 19 14.92 6.04 -6.58
CA LEU A 19 15.22 7.06 -5.58
C LEU A 19 16.54 7.73 -6.01
N ASN A 20 16.48 9.02 -6.28
CA ASN A 20 17.63 9.84 -6.62
C ASN A 20 17.56 11.14 -5.81
N VAL A 21 18.70 11.56 -5.26
CA VAL A 21 18.83 12.78 -4.50
C VAL A 21 19.92 13.62 -5.17
N SER A 22 19.52 14.69 -5.86
CA SER A 22 20.46 15.56 -6.59
C SER A 22 21.40 16.30 -5.63
N ASP A 23 22.51 16.84 -6.11
CA ASP A 23 23.43 17.65 -5.29
C ASP A 23 22.77 18.92 -4.71
N SER A 24 21.63 19.35 -5.28
CA SER A 24 20.81 20.46 -4.79
C SER A 24 19.75 20.02 -3.76
N ASP A 25 19.94 18.86 -3.13
CA ASP A 25 19.03 18.25 -2.14
C ASP A 25 17.58 18.06 -2.64
N ALA A 26 17.42 17.86 -3.95
CA ALA A 26 16.12 17.55 -4.54
C ALA A 26 15.95 16.04 -4.70
N VAL A 27 14.84 15.51 -4.15
CA VAL A 27 14.48 14.09 -4.19
C VAL A 27 13.56 13.83 -5.37
N THR A 28 13.96 12.87 -6.19
CA THR A 28 13.12 12.27 -7.22
C THR A 28 12.95 10.79 -6.91
N SER A 29 11.72 10.32 -6.89
CA SER A 29 11.43 8.94 -6.49
C SER A 29 10.28 8.36 -7.30
N ARG A 30 10.21 7.02 -7.31
CA ARG A 30 9.08 6.27 -7.81
C ARG A 30 8.86 5.06 -6.94
N ILE A 31 7.66 4.95 -6.38
CA ILE A 31 7.24 3.90 -5.47
C ILE A 31 6.04 3.22 -6.09
N GLU A 32 6.07 1.89 -6.15
CA GLU A 32 4.95 1.05 -6.50
C GLU A 32 4.53 0.27 -5.27
N PHE A 33 3.26 0.32 -4.92
CA PHE A 33 2.76 -0.29 -3.68
C PHE A 33 1.50 -1.09 -3.92
N THR A 34 1.32 -2.11 -3.08
CA THR A 34 0.11 -2.92 -3.03
C THR A 34 -0.37 -3.00 -1.60
N VAL A 35 -1.64 -2.68 -1.41
CA VAL A 35 -2.34 -2.74 -0.12
C VAL A 35 -3.42 -3.79 -0.23
N THR A 36 -3.53 -4.61 0.80
CA THR A 36 -4.65 -5.52 0.98
C THR A 36 -5.56 -4.95 2.05
N ALA A 37 -6.81 -4.70 1.66
CA ALA A 37 -7.87 -4.25 2.54
C ALA A 37 -8.82 -5.43 2.79
N ARG A 38 -9.07 -5.76 4.06
CA ARG A 38 -10.00 -6.83 4.44
C ARG A 38 -11.17 -6.26 5.23
N ASN A 39 -12.37 -6.52 4.75
CA ASN A 39 -13.60 -6.19 5.43
C ASN A 39 -14.14 -7.45 6.12
N PRO A 40 -13.99 -7.60 7.45
CA PRO A 40 -14.51 -8.76 8.17
C PRO A 40 -16.04 -8.70 8.38
N ASN A 41 -16.70 -7.59 8.04
CA ASN A 41 -18.13 -7.42 8.25
C ASN A 41 -18.94 -8.07 7.14
N ASP A 42 -19.88 -8.92 7.52
CA ASP A 42 -20.77 -9.65 6.62
C ASP A 42 -22.07 -8.88 6.29
N LYS A 43 -22.31 -7.72 6.92
CA LYS A 43 -23.49 -6.87 6.65
C LYS A 43 -23.18 -5.41 6.31
N ILE A 44 -21.91 -5.01 6.40
CA ILE A 44 -21.48 -3.61 6.18
C ILE A 44 -20.55 -3.59 4.97
N ALA A 45 -20.87 -2.78 3.98
CA ALA A 45 -19.93 -2.38 2.94
C ALA A 45 -19.33 -1.00 3.28
N PHE A 46 -18.09 -0.77 2.91
CA PHE A 46 -17.43 0.53 3.09
C PHE A 46 -17.24 1.20 1.73
N ALA A 47 -17.64 2.46 1.61
CA ALA A 47 -17.39 3.27 0.44
C ALA A 47 -16.21 4.20 0.73
N TYR A 48 -15.08 3.94 0.08
CA TYR A 48 -13.89 4.77 0.15
C TYR A 48 -13.94 5.78 -0.99
N GLY A 49 -13.75 7.06 -0.67
CA GLY A 49 -13.39 8.07 -1.68
C GLY A 49 -11.93 7.92 -2.09
N ASP A 50 -11.45 8.85 -2.91
CA ASP A 50 -10.04 8.88 -3.32
C ASP A 50 -9.13 8.85 -2.10
N ILE A 51 -8.08 8.05 -2.20
CA ILE A 51 -7.12 7.80 -1.13
C ILE A 51 -5.83 8.52 -1.51
N ALA A 52 -5.49 9.58 -0.78
CA ALA A 52 -4.20 10.23 -0.88
C ALA A 52 -3.19 9.42 -0.06
N ALA A 53 -2.08 9.00 -0.67
CA ALA A 53 -1.03 8.22 -0.04
C ALA A 53 0.29 9.00 -0.08
N ALA A 54 0.81 9.39 1.08
CA ALA A 54 2.08 10.07 1.25
C ALA A 54 3.13 9.10 1.80
N PHE A 55 4.27 8.99 1.14
CA PHE A 55 5.36 8.10 1.53
C PHE A 55 6.52 8.89 2.13
N ALA A 56 7.07 8.39 3.22
CA ALA A 56 8.29 8.92 3.81
C ALA A 56 9.37 7.85 3.94
N ALA A 57 10.62 8.23 3.71
CA ALA A 57 11.82 7.42 3.87
C ALA A 57 12.75 8.10 4.88
N ASP A 58 13.04 7.43 6.00
CA ASP A 58 13.84 7.97 7.11
C ASP A 58 13.34 9.34 7.62
N GLY A 59 12.03 9.60 7.49
CA GLY A 59 11.39 10.87 7.87
C GLY A 59 11.38 11.95 6.77
N ALA A 60 12.00 11.71 5.62
CA ALA A 60 11.92 12.57 4.45
C ALA A 60 10.68 12.23 3.62
N ASP A 61 9.96 13.23 3.13
CA ASP A 61 8.94 12.98 2.11
C ASP A 61 9.61 12.48 0.83
N VAL A 62 9.15 11.33 0.36
CA VAL A 62 9.63 10.68 -0.86
C VAL A 62 8.48 10.43 -1.83
N GLY A 63 7.36 11.15 -1.68
CA GLY A 63 6.39 11.32 -2.74
C GLY A 63 4.99 10.88 -2.41
N ASP A 64 4.07 11.39 -3.22
CA ASP A 64 2.65 11.22 -3.05
C ASP A 64 2.06 10.41 -4.21
N GLY A 65 0.95 9.74 -3.90
CA GLY A 65 0.13 9.02 -4.86
C GLY A 65 -1.35 9.19 -4.53
N THR A 66 -2.20 8.92 -5.52
CA THR A 66 -3.65 8.86 -5.31
C THR A 66 -4.17 7.55 -5.87
N VAL A 67 -4.98 6.86 -5.08
CA VAL A 67 -5.73 5.69 -5.49
C VAL A 67 -7.20 6.07 -5.61
N PRO A 68 -7.87 5.73 -6.72
CA PRO A 68 -9.29 6.04 -6.89
C PRO A 68 -10.13 5.36 -5.80
N GLY A 69 -11.19 6.05 -5.38
CA GLY A 69 -12.17 5.51 -4.46
C GLY A 69 -12.80 4.20 -4.96
N PHE A 70 -13.17 3.33 -4.02
CA PHE A 70 -13.77 2.04 -4.32
C PHE A 70 -14.81 1.65 -3.27
N LEU A 71 -15.76 0.81 -3.71
CA LEU A 71 -16.67 0.13 -2.79
C LEU A 71 -16.00 -1.15 -2.31
N HIS A 72 -16.00 -1.36 -1.00
CA HIS A 72 -15.50 -2.55 -0.33
C HIS A 72 -16.67 -3.35 0.22
N PRO A 73 -17.14 -4.38 -0.50
CA PRO A 73 -18.30 -5.17 -0.10
C PRO A 73 -18.09 -5.90 1.23
N ALA A 74 -19.21 -6.30 1.82
CA ALA A 74 -19.23 -7.13 3.02
C ALA A 74 -18.46 -8.45 2.81
N GLY A 75 -17.64 -8.84 3.80
CA GLY A 75 -16.86 -10.07 3.81
C GLY A 75 -15.73 -10.13 2.78
N ASN A 76 -15.47 -9.05 2.02
CA ASN A 76 -14.56 -9.09 0.90
C ASN A 76 -13.12 -8.71 1.30
N THR A 77 -12.15 -9.25 0.54
CA THR A 77 -10.75 -8.82 0.59
C THR A 77 -10.39 -8.20 -0.76
N THR A 78 -10.00 -6.93 -0.75
CA THR A 78 -9.67 -6.18 -1.96
C THR A 78 -8.17 -5.93 -2.00
N VAL A 79 -7.56 -6.13 -3.17
CA VAL A 79 -6.16 -5.79 -3.44
C VAL A 79 -6.13 -4.48 -4.22
N ILE A 80 -5.45 -3.50 -3.65
CA ILE A 80 -5.32 -2.15 -4.16
C ILE A 80 -3.89 -1.98 -4.64
N LYS A 81 -3.71 -1.58 -5.89
CA LYS A 81 -2.40 -1.25 -6.45
C LYS A 81 -2.33 0.24 -6.71
N GLY A 82 -1.20 0.84 -6.38
CA GLY A 82 -0.97 2.26 -6.59
C GLY A 82 0.49 2.55 -6.88
N ALA A 83 0.73 3.78 -7.31
CA ALA A 83 2.07 4.33 -7.46
C ALA A 83 2.10 5.69 -6.79
N ALA A 84 3.27 6.04 -6.28
CA ALA A 84 3.59 7.35 -5.73
C ALA A 84 4.92 7.82 -6.30
N SER A 85 5.11 9.12 -6.40
CA SER A 85 6.34 9.70 -6.93
C SER A 85 6.58 11.08 -6.36
N ALA A 86 7.85 11.40 -6.08
CA ALA A 86 8.30 12.76 -5.89
C ALA A 86 9.02 13.23 -7.16
N SER A 87 8.72 14.45 -7.60
CA SER A 87 9.41 15.12 -8.69
C SER A 87 10.11 16.36 -8.16
N SER A 88 11.36 16.21 -7.75
CA SER A 88 12.19 17.30 -7.21
C SER A 88 11.67 17.90 -5.89
N ALA A 89 11.27 17.04 -4.95
CA ALA A 89 10.93 17.48 -3.59
C ALA A 89 12.19 17.91 -2.84
N THR A 90 12.25 19.17 -2.40
CA THR A 90 13.39 19.68 -1.62
C THR A 90 13.33 19.14 -0.20
N VAL A 91 14.42 18.54 0.26
CA VAL A 91 14.57 18.01 1.61
C VAL A 91 15.74 18.69 2.33
N ASP A 92 15.75 18.59 3.65
CA ASP A 92 16.85 19.10 4.46
C ASP A 92 18.19 18.42 4.07
N PRO A 93 19.32 19.16 3.99
CA PRO A 93 20.61 18.61 3.57
C PRO A 93 21.10 17.43 4.42
N VAL A 94 20.79 17.43 5.73
CA VAL A 94 21.14 16.33 6.63
C VAL A 94 20.37 15.07 6.25
N VAL A 95 19.07 15.23 5.98
CA VAL A 95 18.20 14.13 5.53
C VAL A 95 18.60 13.64 4.14
N ALA A 96 18.93 14.56 3.23
CA ALA A 96 19.43 14.25 1.90
C ALA A 96 20.72 13.40 1.97
N SER A 97 21.67 13.77 2.83
CA SER A 97 22.90 13.00 3.04
C SER A 97 22.64 11.59 3.62
N SER A 98 21.67 11.47 4.53
CA SER A 98 21.22 10.18 5.08
C SER A 98 20.58 9.30 4.00
N LEU A 99 19.76 9.88 3.13
CA LEU A 99 19.17 9.18 1.98
C LEU A 99 20.22 8.70 0.98
N ARG A 100 21.26 9.50 0.71
CA ARG A 100 22.35 9.10 -0.21
C ARG A 100 23.27 8.02 0.35
N SER A 101 23.51 8.03 1.66
CA SER A 101 24.49 7.14 2.29
C SER A 101 23.95 5.74 2.58
N LYS A 102 22.64 5.58 2.71
CA LYS A 102 22.00 4.29 3.03
C LYS A 102 21.57 3.54 1.77
N LYS A 103 21.69 2.20 1.82
CA LYS A 103 21.18 1.30 0.77
C LYS A 103 19.72 0.89 0.97
N SER A 104 19.20 1.10 2.18
CA SER A 104 17.84 0.76 2.60
C SER A 104 17.33 1.82 3.56
N HIS A 105 16.06 2.18 3.42
CA HIS A 105 15.42 3.24 4.20
C HIS A 105 14.30 2.66 5.05
N ALA A 106 14.10 3.22 6.24
CA ALA A 106 12.90 2.97 7.02
C ALA A 106 11.75 3.72 6.35
N MET A 107 10.78 2.97 5.85
CA MET A 107 9.65 3.51 5.11
C MET A 107 8.43 3.62 6.02
N SER A 108 7.66 4.66 5.78
CA SER A 108 6.31 4.81 6.30
C SER A 108 5.38 5.33 5.23
N VAL A 109 4.11 4.97 5.32
CA VAL A 109 3.06 5.49 4.44
C VAL A 109 1.89 5.95 5.27
N GLU A 110 1.35 7.07 4.84
CA GLU A 110 0.16 7.70 5.36
C GLU A 110 -0.90 7.73 4.27
N MET A 111 -2.07 7.15 4.56
CA MET A 111 -3.18 7.14 3.62
C MET A 111 -4.37 7.87 4.23
N ASP A 112 -4.80 8.94 3.60
CA ASP A 112 -5.96 9.73 3.99
C ASP A 112 -7.10 9.51 2.99
N SER A 113 -8.30 9.22 3.50
CA SER A 113 -9.49 9.02 2.66
C SER A 113 -10.78 9.35 3.41
N LYS A 114 -11.83 9.67 2.65
CA LYS A 114 -13.21 9.78 3.16
C LYS A 114 -13.88 8.42 3.08
N VAL A 115 -14.39 7.93 4.20
CA VAL A 115 -14.99 6.60 4.30
C VAL A 115 -16.43 6.72 4.79
N GLY A 116 -17.37 6.21 4.00
CA GLY A 116 -18.75 5.98 4.40
C GLY A 116 -19.01 4.49 4.61
N PHE A 117 -20.08 4.14 5.32
CA PHE A 117 -20.57 2.77 5.44
C PHE A 117 -21.96 2.63 4.81
N GLN A 118 -22.23 1.46 4.25
CA GLN A 118 -23.49 1.10 3.62
C GLN A 118 -24.02 -0.19 4.27
N ILE A 119 -25.29 -0.17 4.66
CA ILE A 119 -26.00 -1.32 5.23
C ILE A 119 -27.31 -1.49 4.46
N GLY A 120 -27.35 -2.48 3.58
CA GLY A 120 -28.49 -2.66 2.67
C GLY A 120 -28.70 -1.42 1.80
N ARG A 121 -29.83 -0.71 1.98
CA ARG A 121 -30.16 0.53 1.26
C ARG A 121 -29.76 1.81 2.01
N PHE A 122 -29.27 1.68 3.25
CA PHE A 122 -28.90 2.82 4.07
C PHE A 122 -27.43 3.17 3.84
N ASN A 123 -27.16 4.45 3.56
CA ASN A 123 -25.81 5.00 3.42
C ASN A 123 -25.54 6.00 4.55
N SER A 124 -24.37 5.93 5.15
CA SER A 124 -23.93 6.91 6.14
C SER A 124 -23.34 8.16 5.50
N LYS A 125 -23.15 9.21 6.29
CA LYS A 125 -22.20 10.28 5.95
C LYS A 125 -20.78 9.73 5.97
N SER A 126 -19.91 10.26 5.10
CA SER A 126 -18.50 9.91 5.07
C SER A 126 -17.72 10.65 6.16
N ILE A 127 -16.77 9.95 6.77
CA ILE A 127 -15.84 10.49 7.77
C ILE A 127 -14.41 10.45 7.23
N ASN A 128 -13.54 11.36 7.67
CA ASN A 128 -12.13 11.32 7.30
C ASN A 128 -11.39 10.27 8.14
N VAL A 129 -10.61 9.43 7.47
CA VAL A 129 -9.85 8.35 8.08
C VAL A 129 -8.40 8.44 7.61
N ARG A 130 -7.47 8.25 8.55
CA ARG A 130 -6.03 8.19 8.31
C ARG A 130 -5.51 6.81 8.67
N VAL A 131 -4.87 6.16 7.73
CA VAL A 131 -4.15 4.89 7.93
C VAL A 131 -2.67 5.21 7.98
N LEU A 132 -1.99 4.77 9.04
CA LEU A 132 -0.55 4.91 9.18
C LEU A 132 0.09 3.54 9.19
N CYS A 133 0.93 3.24 8.20
CA CYS A 133 1.73 2.03 8.18
C CYS A 133 3.20 2.44 8.31
N ALA A 134 3.90 1.90 9.30
CA ALA A 134 5.31 2.20 9.55
C ALA A 134 6.05 0.93 9.98
N GLY A 135 7.37 1.00 10.06
CA GLY A 135 8.20 -0.08 10.58
C GLY A 135 8.58 -1.14 9.55
N PHE A 136 8.52 -0.81 8.26
CA PHE A 136 9.06 -1.64 7.19
C PHE A 136 10.21 -0.92 6.50
N THR A 137 11.13 -1.68 5.92
CA THR A 137 12.28 -1.14 5.20
C THR A 137 12.15 -1.40 3.71
N ALA A 138 12.67 -0.49 2.89
CA ALA A 138 12.78 -0.70 1.46
C ALA A 138 14.17 -0.33 0.98
N ALA A 139 14.72 -1.17 0.12
CA ALA A 139 15.91 -0.87 -0.65
C ALA A 139 15.52 -0.53 -2.08
N LEU A 140 16.38 0.22 -2.77
CA LEU A 140 16.19 0.50 -4.20
C LEU A 140 16.11 -0.84 -4.97
N ALA A 141 15.01 -1.02 -5.70
CA ALA A 141 14.82 -2.22 -6.49
C ALA A 141 15.86 -2.25 -7.61
N LYS A 142 16.56 -3.37 -7.76
CA LYS A 142 17.40 -3.59 -8.95
C LYS A 142 16.50 -3.61 -10.18
N ASN A 143 16.81 -2.79 -11.19
CA ASN A 143 16.10 -2.75 -12.47
C ASN A 143 16.11 -4.15 -13.10
N THR A 144 15.05 -4.90 -12.85
CA THR A 144 14.76 -6.16 -13.52
C THR A 144 13.45 -5.93 -14.24
N PRO A 145 13.33 -6.27 -15.54
CA PRO A 145 12.06 -6.17 -16.25
C PRO A 145 10.99 -6.89 -15.44
N SER A 146 9.84 -6.24 -15.25
CA SER A 146 8.66 -6.88 -14.65
C SER A 146 8.44 -8.21 -15.39
N PRO A 147 8.27 -9.35 -14.68
CA PRO A 147 7.83 -10.56 -15.33
C PRO A 147 6.53 -10.22 -16.10
N PRO A 148 6.40 -10.68 -17.36
CA PRO A 148 5.17 -10.49 -18.12
C PRO A 148 3.98 -11.05 -17.32
N PRO A 149 2.76 -10.50 -17.50
CA PRO A 149 1.59 -11.00 -16.80
C PRO A 149 1.49 -12.51 -17.05
N ILE A 150 1.44 -13.29 -15.97
CA ILE A 150 1.11 -14.71 -16.04
C ILE A 150 -0.33 -14.76 -16.57
N VAL A 151 -0.49 -14.90 -17.88
CA VAL A 151 -1.74 -15.34 -18.48
C VAL A 151 -1.97 -16.74 -17.92
N VAL A 152 -2.91 -16.83 -16.98
CA VAL A 152 -3.43 -18.10 -16.48
C VAL A 152 -4.20 -18.72 -17.64
N ALA A 153 -3.49 -19.48 -18.48
CA ALA A 153 -4.14 -20.38 -19.42
C ALA A 153 -4.94 -21.38 -18.59
N ALA A 154 -6.24 -21.46 -18.88
CA ALA A 154 -7.16 -22.40 -18.26
C ALA A 154 -6.58 -23.83 -18.36
N ALA A 155 -6.38 -24.46 -17.21
CA ALA A 155 -5.94 -25.84 -17.14
C ALA A 155 -7.04 -26.78 -17.68
N PRO A 156 -6.70 -27.76 -18.53
CA PRO A 156 -7.53 -28.94 -18.71
C PRO A 156 -7.45 -29.88 -17.48
N SER A 157 -8.55 -30.59 -17.24
CA SER A 157 -8.87 -31.49 -16.11
C SER A 157 -7.82 -32.57 -15.77
N PRO A 158 -7.87 -33.17 -14.56
CA PRO A 158 -6.72 -33.81 -13.94
C PRO A 158 -6.50 -35.24 -14.43
N SER A 159 -5.25 -35.57 -14.81
CA SER A 159 -4.77 -36.95 -14.80
C SER A 159 -3.72 -37.13 -13.72
N ARG A 160 -3.91 -38.23 -13.00
CA ARG A 160 -3.28 -38.62 -11.75
C ARG A 160 -1.87 -39.13 -12.04
N SER A 161 -0.82 -38.46 -11.57
CA SER A 161 0.51 -39.08 -11.42
C SER A 161 1.38 -38.34 -10.41
N ARG A 162 1.82 -39.11 -9.42
CA ARG A 162 2.72 -38.77 -8.32
C ARG A 162 4.14 -38.58 -8.86
N SER A 163 4.75 -37.41 -8.62
CA SER A 163 6.22 -37.32 -8.55
C SER A 163 6.71 -36.03 -7.88
N VAL A 164 7.38 -36.24 -6.75
CA VAL A 164 8.59 -35.59 -6.23
C VAL A 164 8.71 -34.06 -6.34
N ILE A 165 8.66 -33.44 -5.16
CA ILE A 165 9.04 -32.06 -4.86
C ILE A 165 10.47 -31.80 -5.32
N LYS A 166 10.64 -30.87 -6.29
CA LYS A 166 11.89 -30.13 -6.48
C LYS A 166 11.58 -28.65 -6.34
N SER A 167 11.92 -28.12 -5.17
CA SER A 167 11.96 -26.70 -4.86
C SER A 167 13.03 -26.03 -5.72
N SER A 168 12.64 -25.46 -6.86
CA SER A 168 13.46 -24.54 -7.63
C SER A 168 13.27 -23.13 -7.06
N THR A 169 14.23 -22.72 -6.26
CA THR A 169 14.46 -21.33 -5.85
C THR A 169 14.68 -20.48 -7.10
N SER A 170 13.70 -19.65 -7.45
CA SER A 170 13.86 -18.59 -8.46
C SER A 170 13.78 -17.23 -7.77
N SER A 171 14.90 -16.54 -7.81
CA SER A 171 15.20 -15.24 -7.22
C SER A 171 14.13 -14.18 -7.49
N ALA A 172 13.47 -13.75 -6.41
CA ALA A 172 12.62 -12.58 -6.39
C ALA A 172 13.44 -11.32 -6.72
N GLY A 173 13.02 -10.56 -7.74
CA GLY A 173 13.34 -9.14 -7.79
C GLY A 173 12.91 -8.52 -6.46
N ALA A 174 13.70 -7.59 -5.92
CA ALA A 174 13.53 -7.04 -4.58
C ALA A 174 12.24 -6.20 -4.45
N THR A 175 11.11 -6.88 -4.52
CA THR A 175 9.83 -6.46 -3.98
C THR A 175 9.88 -6.84 -2.53
N THR A 176 9.92 -5.85 -1.64
CA THR A 176 9.84 -6.15 -0.22
C THR A 176 8.40 -6.56 0.05
N THR A 177 8.18 -7.87 0.21
CA THR A 177 6.92 -8.38 0.76
C THR A 177 6.91 -7.98 2.23
N THR A 178 6.12 -6.97 2.54
CA THR A 178 5.95 -6.49 3.91
C THR A 178 4.65 -7.06 4.44
N ASP A 179 4.61 -7.47 5.71
CA ASP A 179 3.36 -7.65 6.44
C ASP A 179 3.24 -6.53 7.48
N ALA A 180 3.39 -5.29 7.00
CA ALA A 180 3.35 -4.11 7.84
C ALA A 180 1.90 -3.85 8.24
N LYS A 181 1.55 -4.24 9.48
CA LYS A 181 0.23 -3.95 10.06
C LYS A 181 0.05 -2.45 10.19
N CYS A 182 -0.97 -1.92 9.52
CA CYS A 182 -1.29 -0.51 9.56
C CYS A 182 -2.13 -0.15 10.78
N LYS A 183 -1.83 0.99 11.40
CA LYS A 183 -2.63 1.58 12.46
C LYS A 183 -3.69 2.49 11.84
N LEU A 184 -4.95 2.07 11.96
CA LEU A 184 -6.10 2.87 11.55
C LEU A 184 -6.40 3.93 12.62
N ARG A 185 -6.46 5.21 12.24
CA ARG A 185 -6.89 6.32 13.09
C ARG A 185 -8.05 7.04 12.43
N VAL A 186 -9.19 7.09 13.11
CA VAL A 186 -10.33 7.88 12.64
C VAL A 186 -10.09 9.35 12.99
N LYS A 187 -10.08 10.24 12.00
CA LYS A 187 -10.04 11.69 12.20
C LYS A 187 -11.49 12.15 12.44
N ILE A 188 -12.01 11.92 13.64
CA ILE A 188 -13.31 12.45 14.04
C ILE A 188 -13.15 13.96 14.20
N TRP A 189 -13.60 14.73 13.22
CA TRP A 189 -13.98 16.11 13.50
C TRP A 189 -15.27 16.03 14.31
N ILE A 190 -15.16 16.29 15.61
CA ILE A 190 -16.31 16.49 16.48
C ILE A 190 -17.13 17.60 15.83
N TRP A 191 -18.32 17.27 15.35
CA TRP A 191 -19.32 18.28 15.06
C TRP A 191 -19.74 18.81 16.42
N THR A 192 -19.27 20.02 16.76
CA THR A 192 -19.93 20.82 17.80
C THR A 192 -21.36 21.05 17.31
N PHE A 193 -22.32 20.55 18.09
CA PHE A 193 -23.75 20.80 17.88
C PHE A 193 -24.09 22.26 18.15
#